data_AF-A0A9N9YQU4-F1
#
_entry.id   AF-A0A9N9YQU4-F1
#
_cell.length_a   1.000
_cell.length_b   1.000
_cell.length_c   1.000
_cell.angle_alpha   90.00
_cell.angle_beta   90.00
_cell.angle_gamma   90.00
#
_symmetry.space_group_name_H-M   'P 1'
#
loop_
_entity.id
_entity.type
_entity.pdbx_description
1 polymer ?
#
loop_
_entity_poly.entity_id
_entity_poly.type
_entity_poly.pdbx_seq_one_letter_code
_entity_poly.pdbx_strand_id
1 'polypeptide(L)'
;MAWKEAFELSPSEVRAATPPGTVILLDVGVAGTSSNGLVRQPQPSSDPRDPLNFPFWRKLVALFMVSFYAFVANFTSSVIAPALQLWNFTFPHDPKSYSELSTLVAVRCPPNYNKSFAETDT
;
A
#
# COMPACT_ATOMS: atom_id res chain seq x y z
N MET A 1 22.19 -34.60 14.93
CA MET A 1 23.30 -34.71 13.97
C MET A 1 22.96 -34.22 12.55
N ALA A 2 21.74 -33.72 12.28
CA ALA A 2 21.29 -33.37 10.92
C ALA A 2 21.98 -32.17 10.22
N TRP A 3 22.61 -31.23 10.95
CA TRP A 3 23.29 -30.09 10.32
C TRP A 3 24.47 -30.55 9.47
N LYS A 4 25.33 -31.45 9.99
CA LYS A 4 26.57 -31.83 9.31
C LYS A 4 26.28 -32.53 7.98
N GLU A 5 25.26 -33.37 7.96
CA GLU A 5 24.77 -34.06 6.76
C GLU A 5 24.26 -33.09 5.68
N ALA A 6 23.64 -31.97 6.07
CA ALA A 6 23.15 -30.96 5.12
C ALA A 6 24.28 -30.27 4.32
N PHE A 7 25.51 -30.22 4.85
CA PHE A 7 26.68 -29.65 4.18
C PHE A 7 27.56 -30.70 3.49
N GLU A 8 27.31 -31.99 3.72
CA GLU A 8 28.03 -33.10 3.09
C GLU A 8 27.38 -33.56 1.77
N LEU A 9 26.17 -33.08 1.46
CA LEU A 9 25.46 -33.38 0.21
C LEU A 9 26.25 -32.93 -1.02
N SER A 10 26.37 -33.83 -2.00
CA SER A 10 27.00 -33.50 -3.29
C SER A 10 26.17 -32.47 -4.08
N PRO A 11 26.75 -31.62 -4.94
CA PRO A 11 26.02 -30.59 -5.68
C PRO A 11 24.85 -31.12 -6.54
N SER A 12 24.95 -32.37 -7.00
CA SER A 12 23.87 -33.08 -7.70
C SER A 12 22.74 -33.50 -6.78
N GLU A 13 23.06 -33.87 -5.54
CA GLU A 13 22.10 -34.29 -4.52
C GLU A 13 21.36 -33.09 -3.92
N VAL A 14 22.05 -31.95 -3.76
CA VAL A 14 21.44 -30.66 -3.40
C VAL A 14 20.45 -30.18 -4.46
N ARG A 15 20.74 -30.41 -5.75
CA ARG A 15 19.81 -30.06 -6.84
C ARG A 15 18.63 -31.01 -6.94
N ALA A 16 18.80 -32.28 -6.56
CA ALA A 16 17.73 -33.27 -6.53
C ALA A 16 16.84 -33.15 -5.29
N ALA A 17 17.39 -32.70 -4.17
CA ALA A 17 16.66 -32.49 -2.94
C ALA A 17 15.87 -31.18 -3.00
N THR A 18 14.54 -31.28 -3.12
CA THR A 18 13.67 -30.11 -2.88
C THR A 18 13.68 -29.82 -1.38
N PRO A 19 14.08 -28.63 -0.92
CA PRO A 19 14.08 -28.31 0.50
C PRO A 19 12.66 -28.45 1.08
N PRO A 20 12.49 -29.07 2.25
CA PRO A 20 11.17 -29.24 2.85
C PRO A 20 10.52 -27.86 3.07
N GLY A 21 9.31 -27.67 2.53
CA GLY A 21 8.57 -26.40 2.59
C GLY A 21 8.79 -25.44 1.43
N THR A 22 9.65 -25.76 0.46
CA THR A 22 9.89 -24.95 -0.74
C THR A 22 9.25 -25.61 -1.97
N VAL A 23 8.57 -24.82 -2.79
CA VAL A 23 8.06 -25.25 -4.11
C VAL A 23 8.87 -24.58 -5.21
N ILE A 24 9.31 -25.37 -6.19
CA ILE A 24 10.03 -24.86 -7.36
C ILE A 24 9.02 -24.18 -8.29
N LEU A 25 9.21 -22.89 -8.54
CA LEU A 25 8.30 -22.06 -9.35
C LEU A 25 8.68 -22.00 -10.83
N LEU A 26 9.92 -22.36 -11.17
CA LEU A 26 10.48 -22.28 -12.51
C LEU A 26 10.98 -23.66 -12.92
N ASP A 27 10.30 -24.27 -13.88
CA ASP A 27 10.76 -25.49 -14.52
C ASP A 27 11.25 -25.16 -15.93
N VAL A 28 12.57 -25.14 -16.11
CA VAL A 28 13.23 -24.82 -17.39
C VAL A 28 13.29 -26.05 -18.32
N GLY A 29 12.76 -27.20 -17.92
CA GLY A 29 12.88 -28.47 -18.65
C GLY A 29 11.58 -29.12 -19.12
N VAL A 30 10.42 -28.79 -18.55
CA VAL A 30 9.15 -29.46 -18.88
C VAL A 30 8.26 -28.57 -19.74
N ALA A 31 8.17 -28.92 -21.02
CA ALA A 31 7.35 -28.28 -22.06
C ALA A 31 5.83 -28.49 -21.88
N GLY A 32 5.30 -28.33 -20.67
CA GLY A 32 3.90 -28.56 -20.36
C GLY A 32 3.36 -27.51 -19.40
N THR A 33 2.31 -26.81 -19.84
CA THR A 33 1.43 -25.92 -19.06
C THR A 33 1.99 -24.55 -18.64
N SER A 34 1.62 -23.54 -19.44
CA SER A 34 1.68 -22.08 -19.21
C SER A 34 2.93 -21.40 -19.76
N SER A 35 2.69 -20.58 -20.78
CA SER A 35 3.48 -19.61 -21.55
C SER A 35 4.95 -19.22 -21.23
N ASN A 36 5.61 -19.68 -20.15
CA ASN A 36 7.02 -19.40 -19.83
C ASN A 36 7.61 -20.33 -18.72
N GLY A 37 7.16 -21.58 -18.58
CA GLY A 37 7.73 -22.52 -17.59
C GLY A 37 7.53 -22.13 -16.12
N LEU A 38 6.63 -21.19 -15.85
CA LEU A 38 6.34 -20.66 -14.52
C LEU A 38 5.15 -21.41 -13.90
N VAL A 39 5.43 -22.20 -12.87
CA VAL A 39 4.43 -22.87 -12.04
C VAL A 39 3.82 -21.84 -11.08
N ARG A 40 2.50 -21.61 -11.21
CA ARG A 40 1.75 -20.71 -10.33
C ARG A 40 1.49 -21.38 -8.99
N GLN A 41 1.84 -20.73 -7.89
CA GLN A 41 1.55 -21.18 -6.52
C GLN A 41 0.78 -20.09 -5.76
N PRO A 42 -0.43 -20.39 -5.25
CA PRO A 42 -1.20 -21.64 -5.41
C PRO A 42 -1.57 -21.91 -6.88
N GLN A 43 -1.85 -23.18 -7.22
CA GLN A 43 -2.37 -23.51 -8.54
C GLN A 43 -3.72 -22.79 -8.75
N PRO A 44 -3.98 -22.24 -9.95
CA PRO A 44 -5.25 -21.60 -10.25
C PRO A 44 -6.39 -22.59 -10.06
N SER A 45 -7.37 -22.20 -9.24
CA SER A 45 -8.60 -22.98 -9.09
C SER A 45 -9.39 -22.92 -10.39
N SER A 46 -10.27 -23.89 -10.65
CA SER A 46 -11.16 -23.86 -11.83
C SER A 46 -12.30 -22.84 -11.72
N ASP A 47 -12.42 -22.12 -10.60
CA ASP A 47 -13.46 -21.12 -10.41
C ASP A 47 -13.16 -19.84 -11.23
N PRO A 48 -14.07 -19.39 -12.11
CA PRO A 48 -13.92 -18.11 -12.83
C PRO A 48 -13.94 -16.87 -11.90
N ARG A 49 -14.34 -17.02 -10.63
CA ARG A 49 -14.26 -15.98 -9.61
C ARG A 49 -12.92 -15.92 -8.89
N ASP A 50 -12.00 -16.83 -9.19
CA ASP A 50 -10.64 -16.82 -8.63
C ASP A 50 -9.88 -15.57 -9.15
N PRO A 51 -9.38 -14.69 -8.26
CA PRO A 51 -8.57 -13.54 -8.65
C PRO A 51 -7.37 -13.91 -9.53
N LEU A 52 -6.87 -15.14 -9.45
CA LEU A 52 -5.76 -15.60 -10.27
C LEU A 52 -6.15 -15.75 -11.77
N ASN A 53 -7.41 -16.10 -12.05
CA ASN A 53 -7.96 -16.30 -13.40
C ASN A 53 -8.54 -15.02 -14.04
N PHE A 54 -8.54 -13.88 -13.35
CA PHE A 54 -9.13 -12.67 -13.89
C PHE A 54 -8.46 -12.21 -15.20
N PRO A 55 -9.26 -11.77 -16.21
CA PRO A 55 -8.71 -11.15 -17.39
C PRO A 55 -7.97 -9.86 -17.02
N PHE A 56 -6.97 -9.48 -17.81
CA PHE A 56 -6.07 -8.35 -17.52
C PHE A 56 -6.83 -7.05 -17.19
N TRP A 57 -7.93 -6.78 -17.90
CA TRP A 57 -8.80 -5.62 -17.65
C TRP A 57 -9.37 -5.58 -16.24
N ARG A 58 -9.78 -6.71 -15.68
CA ARG A 58 -10.33 -6.76 -14.31
C ARG A 58 -9.25 -6.52 -13.26
N LYS A 59 -8.02 -6.98 -13.52
CA LYS A 59 -6.85 -6.67 -12.69
C LYS A 59 -6.52 -5.17 -12.75
N LEU A 60 -6.59 -4.57 -13.94
CA LEU A 60 -6.37 -3.14 -14.14
C LEU A 60 -7.45 -2.29 -13.47
N VAL A 61 -8.72 -2.66 -13.57
CA VAL A 61 -9.82 -1.95 -12.89
C VAL A 61 -9.67 -2.03 -11.37
N ALA A 62 -9.30 -3.20 -10.82
CA ALA A 62 -9.05 -3.33 -9.38
C ALA A 62 -7.88 -2.44 -8.93
N LEU A 63 -6.77 -2.43 -9.68
CA LEU A 63 -5.64 -1.53 -9.42
C LEU A 63 -6.06 -0.07 -9.50
N PHE A 64 -6.76 0.32 -10.56
CA PHE A 64 -7.27 1.68 -10.76
C PHE A 64 -8.17 2.10 -9.61
N MET A 65 -9.05 1.24 -9.12
CA MET A 65 -9.99 1.56 -8.04
C MET A 65 -9.27 1.86 -6.72
N VAL A 66 -8.23 1.08 -6.39
CA VAL A 66 -7.38 1.34 -5.21
C VAL A 66 -6.56 2.62 -5.38
N SER A 67 -5.95 2.82 -6.56
CA SER A 67 -5.21 4.03 -6.88
C SER A 67 -6.10 5.27 -6.87
N PHE A 68 -7.32 5.16 -7.39
CA PHE A 68 -8.31 6.24 -7.43
C PHE A 68 -8.79 6.60 -6.02
N TYR A 69 -9.00 5.61 -5.15
CA TYR A 69 -9.31 5.87 -3.75
C TYR A 69 -8.19 6.67 -3.05
N ALA A 70 -6.93 6.26 -3.24
CA ALA A 70 -5.79 7.00 -2.73
C ALA A 70 -5.70 8.41 -3.34
N PHE A 71 -5.99 8.55 -4.64
CA PHE A 71 -6.03 9.84 -5.31
C PHE A 71 -7.12 10.75 -4.73
N VAL A 72 -8.35 10.28 -4.53
CA VAL A 72 -9.46 11.05 -3.97
C VAL A 72 -9.15 11.50 -2.55
N ALA A 73 -8.53 10.66 -1.72
CA ALA A 73 -8.13 11.03 -0.37
C ALA A 73 -7.10 12.18 -0.36
N ASN A 74 -6.10 12.13 -1.25
CA ASN A 74 -5.11 13.21 -1.37
C ASN A 74 -5.70 14.47 -2.02
N PHE A 75 -6.55 14.30 -3.04
CA PHE A 75 -7.19 15.39 -3.75
C PHE A 75 -8.12 16.19 -2.84
N THR A 76 -8.98 15.51 -2.07
CA THR A 76 -9.88 16.17 -1.12
C THR A 76 -9.11 16.97 -0.06
N SER A 77 -8.01 16.43 0.46
CA SER A 77 -7.12 17.18 1.37
C SER A 77 -6.49 18.41 0.70
N SER A 78 -6.12 18.34 -0.58
CA SER A 78 -5.49 19.44 -1.30
C SER A 78 -6.46 20.57 -1.66
N VAL A 79 -7.76 20.26 -1.87
CA VAL A 79 -8.78 21.25 -2.27
C VAL A 79 -9.17 22.19 -1.12
N ILE A 80 -9.00 21.76 0.13
CA ILE A 80 -9.34 22.58 1.31
C ILE A 80 -8.47 23.84 1.39
N ALA A 81 -7.19 23.77 1.00
CA ALA A 81 -6.25 24.89 1.11
C ALA A 81 -6.65 26.14 0.28
N PRO A 82 -6.96 26.06 -1.02
CA PRO A 82 -7.41 27.21 -1.79
C PRO A 82 -8.84 27.66 -1.43
N ALA A 83 -9.70 26.77 -0.91
CA ALA A 83 -11.04 27.15 -0.48
C ALA A 83 -11.03 28.21 0.64
N LEU A 84 -10.01 28.16 1.52
CA LEU A 84 -9.81 29.19 2.55
C LEU A 84 -9.50 30.56 1.94
N GLN A 85 -8.77 30.60 0.82
CA GLN A 85 -8.43 31.84 0.10
C GLN A 85 -9.65 32.53 -0.50
N LEU A 86 -10.65 31.73 -0.92
CA LEU A 86 -11.88 32.23 -1.52
C LEU A 86 -12.93 32.67 -0.50
N TRP A 87 -12.73 32.35 0.79
CA TRP A 87 -13.68 32.63 1.88
C TRP A 87 -14.05 34.11 1.96
N ASN A 88 -13.06 35.00 1.93
CA ASN A 88 -13.26 36.45 2.08
C ASN A 88 -14.03 37.07 0.90
N PHE A 89 -14.00 36.44 -0.28
CA PHE A 89 -14.78 36.88 -1.43
C PHE A 89 -16.21 36.34 -1.42
N THR A 90 -16.42 35.15 -0.85
CA THR A 90 -17.73 34.47 -0.83
C THR A 90 -18.60 34.94 0.35
N PHE A 91 -17.98 35.27 1.49
CA PHE A 91 -18.65 35.74 2.70
C PHE A 91 -18.22 37.17 3.06
N PRO A 92 -18.73 38.18 2.33
CA PRO A 92 -18.36 39.57 2.57
C PRO A 92 -18.85 40.12 3.93
N HIS A 93 -19.78 39.43 4.60
CA HIS A 93 -20.34 39.87 5.87
C HIS A 93 -19.50 39.45 7.09
N ASP A 94 -18.65 38.42 6.97
CA ASP A 94 -17.79 37.91 8.04
C ASP A 94 -16.37 37.59 7.52
N PRO A 95 -15.55 38.62 7.23
CA PRO A 95 -14.18 38.41 6.79
C PRO A 95 -13.33 37.82 7.92
N LYS A 96 -12.66 36.70 7.64
CA LYS A 96 -11.79 36.00 8.59
C LYS A 96 -10.35 36.01 8.07
N SER A 97 -9.40 36.25 8.97
CA SER A 97 -7.97 36.19 8.63
C SER A 97 -7.58 34.77 8.25
N TYR A 98 -6.77 34.63 7.19
CA TYR A 98 -6.27 33.34 6.73
C TYR A 98 -5.54 32.54 7.82
N SER A 99 -4.94 33.22 8.81
CA SER A 99 -4.27 32.60 9.95
C SER A 99 -5.23 31.86 10.90
N GLU A 100 -6.45 32.38 11.11
CA GLU A 100 -7.45 31.72 11.97
C GLU A 100 -8.01 30.49 11.28
N LEU A 101 -8.30 30.60 9.97
CA LEU A 101 -8.83 29.52 9.15
C LEU A 101 -7.83 28.39 8.94
N SER A 102 -6.56 28.71 8.70
CA SER A 102 -5.51 27.70 8.55
C SER A 102 -5.23 26.96 9.86
N THR A 103 -5.34 27.64 11.01
CA THR A 103 -5.21 27.02 12.33
C THR A 103 -6.31 25.99 12.59
N LEU A 104 -7.54 26.24 12.11
CA LEU A 104 -8.65 25.28 12.22
C LEU A 104 -8.45 24.01 11.37
N VAL A 105 -7.78 24.11 10.22
CA VAL A 105 -7.41 22.95 9.40
C VAL A 105 -6.18 22.23 9.95
N ALA A 106 -5.28 22.98 10.60
CA ALA A 106 -4.01 22.48 11.12
C ALA A 106 -4.09 21.89 12.54
N VAL A 107 -5.28 21.56 13.08
CA VAL A 107 -5.43 21.07 14.47
C VAL A 107 -4.89 19.65 14.65
N ARG A 108 -3.55 19.56 14.66
CA ARG A 108 -2.70 18.74 15.53
C ARG A 108 -1.47 19.54 15.99
N CYS A 109 -1.57 20.86 16.11
CA CYS A 109 -0.63 21.62 16.93
C CYS A 109 -1.26 22.98 17.32
N PRO A 110 -1.75 23.14 18.56
CA PRO A 110 -2.14 24.47 19.03
C PRO A 110 -0.88 25.36 19.14
N PRO A 111 -0.91 26.61 18.62
CA PRO A 111 0.24 27.52 18.63
C PRO A 111 0.59 28.12 20.00
N ASN A 112 -0.05 27.70 21.10
CA ASN A 112 0.18 28.25 22.43
C ASN A 112 0.22 27.14 23.50
N TYR A 113 1.38 26.49 23.65
CA TYR A 113 1.65 25.60 24.80
C TYR A 113 2.38 26.31 25.95
N ASN A 114 2.70 27.61 25.81
CA ASN A 114 3.55 28.34 26.74
C ASN A 114 2.80 29.20 27.78
N LYS A 115 1.47 29.13 27.86
CA LYS A 115 0.69 29.98 28.80
C LYS A 115 -0.02 29.22 29.91
N SER A 116 -0.13 27.90 29.83
CA SER A 116 -0.80 27.08 30.86
C SER A 116 0.16 26.42 31.85
N PHE A 117 1.48 26.54 31.68
CA PHE A 117 2.47 25.97 32.59
C PHE A 117 3.11 27.02 33.54
N ALA A 118 2.85 28.31 33.32
CA ALA A 118 3.47 29.39 34.11
C ALA A 118 2.62 29.89 35.29
N GLU A 119 1.44 29.31 35.53
CA GLU A 119 0.51 29.76 36.58
C GLU A 119 0.03 28.58 37.45
N THR A 120 0.94 27.67 37.77
CA THR A 120 0.67 26.58 38.73
C THR A 120 1.90 26.17 39.54
N ASP A 121 2.95 27.00 39.60
CA ASP A 121 4.01 26.81 40.58
C ASP A 121 4.52 28.19 41.05
N THR A 122 4.27 28.46 42.34
CA THR A 122 4.79 29.53 43.21
C THR A 122 4.43 30.99 42.94
#